data_AF-W9HM48-F1
#
_entry.id   AF-W9HM48-F1
#
_cell.length_a   1.000
_cell.length_b   1.000
_cell.length_c   1.000
_cell.angle_alpha   90.00
_cell.angle_beta   90.00
_cell.angle_gamma   90.00
#
_symmetry.space_group_name_H-M   'P 1'
#
loop_
_entity.id
_entity.type
_entity.pdbx_description
1 polymer ?
#
loop_
_entity_poly.entity_id
_entity_poly.type
_entity_poly.pdbx_seq_one_letter_code
_entity_poly.pdbx_strand_id
1 'polypeptide(L)'
;MPENKEAKLSREWTQDIEWKPGSRAVESITEQGLTDPKPFLGSTTASGDATFYFTSGNKIYMFDAFDSEVYSIKKPSTAGDLVDLVARGKQREIEFERFEGQ
;
A
#
# COMPACT_ATOMS: atom_id res chain seq x y z
N MET A 1 -16.07 35.05 1.33
CA MET A 1 -16.25 33.62 0.99
C MET A 1 -14.97 32.93 1.40
N PRO A 2 -14.96 32.04 2.40
CA PRO A 2 -13.73 31.35 2.78
C PRO A 2 -13.46 30.27 1.74
N GLU A 3 -12.33 30.42 1.06
CA GLU A 3 -11.74 29.46 0.15
C GLU A 3 -11.49 28.11 0.83
N ASN A 4 -12.10 27.07 0.25
CA ASN A 4 -12.01 25.67 0.68
C ASN A 4 -10.54 25.23 0.74
N LYS A 5 -10.00 25.11 1.96
CA LYS A 5 -8.66 24.57 2.27
C LYS A 5 -8.62 23.03 2.28
N GLU A 6 -9.51 22.36 1.57
CA GLU A 6 -9.59 20.89 1.59
C GLU A 6 -8.99 20.21 0.33
N ALA A 7 -8.55 20.96 -0.67
CA ALA A 7 -8.12 20.37 -1.95
C ALA A 7 -6.60 20.41 -2.20
N LYS A 8 -5.77 20.58 -1.16
CA LYS A 8 -4.30 20.75 -1.31
C LYS A 8 -3.43 19.68 -0.64
N LEU A 9 -4.01 18.55 -0.26
CA LEU A 9 -3.24 17.39 0.25
C LEU A 9 -3.12 16.24 -0.77
N SER A 10 -3.79 16.31 -1.91
CA SER A 10 -3.99 15.15 -2.80
C SER A 10 -3.06 15.06 -4.02
N ARG A 11 -2.02 15.91 -4.16
CA ARG A 11 -1.18 15.94 -5.38
C ARG A 11 0.33 15.74 -5.19
N GLU A 12 0.87 15.82 -3.98
CA GLU A 12 2.34 15.89 -3.79
C GLU A 12 2.98 14.65 -3.15
N TRP A 13 2.21 13.61 -2.80
CA TRP A 13 2.76 12.39 -2.17
C TRP A 13 2.60 11.10 -2.99
N THR A 14 1.92 11.14 -4.13
CA THR A 14 2.13 10.15 -5.19
C THR A 14 3.41 10.52 -5.92
N GLN A 15 4.57 10.24 -5.31
CA GLN A 15 5.71 9.89 -6.15
C GLN A 15 5.26 8.72 -7.01
N ASP A 16 5.57 8.73 -8.31
CA ASP A 16 5.39 7.56 -9.16
C ASP A 16 6.28 6.45 -8.58
N ILE A 17 5.70 5.65 -7.70
CA ILE A 17 6.35 4.48 -7.14
C ILE A 17 6.15 3.40 -8.19
N GLU A 18 7.27 2.94 -8.73
CA GLU A 18 7.28 1.81 -9.65
C GLU A 18 8.12 0.70 -9.04
N TRP A 19 7.71 -0.54 -9.28
CA TRP A 19 8.57 -1.66 -8.99
C TRP A 19 9.80 -1.61 -9.90
N LYS A 20 10.97 -1.79 -9.32
CA LYS A 20 12.18 -2.00 -10.13
C LYS A 20 12.06 -3.31 -10.92
N PRO A 21 12.54 -3.38 -12.16
CA PRO A 21 12.71 -4.65 -12.87
C PRO A 21 13.51 -5.64 -12.00
N GLY A 22 13.00 -6.87 -11.86
CA GLY A 22 13.61 -7.89 -10.99
C GLY A 22 13.45 -7.60 -9.49
N SER A 23 12.46 -6.80 -9.09
CA SER A 23 12.15 -6.58 -7.67
C SER A 23 11.71 -7.89 -7.03
N ARG A 24 12.45 -8.32 -6.00
CA ARG A 24 12.08 -9.48 -5.17
C ARG A 24 10.69 -9.35 -4.56
N ALA A 25 10.23 -8.14 -4.26
CA ALA A 25 8.86 -7.92 -3.79
C ALA A 25 7.83 -8.34 -4.85
N VAL A 26 8.07 -8.01 -6.12
CA VAL A 26 7.17 -8.43 -7.21
C VAL A 26 7.19 -9.94 -7.35
N GLU A 27 8.36 -10.56 -7.33
CA GLU A 27 8.51 -12.02 -7.38
C GLU A 27 7.69 -12.69 -6.27
N SER A 28 7.89 -12.30 -5.01
CA SER A 28 7.17 -12.86 -3.86
C SER A 28 5.65 -12.62 -3.90
N ILE A 29 5.22 -11.43 -4.35
CA ILE A 29 3.79 -11.15 -4.55
C ILE A 29 3.19 -12.06 -5.63
N THR A 30 3.92 -12.26 -6.74
CA THR A 30 3.47 -13.11 -7.85
C THR A 30 3.48 -14.60 -7.52
N GLU A 31 4.45 -15.08 -6.72
CA GLU A 31 4.52 -16.45 -6.21
C GLU A 31 3.32 -16.79 -5.32
N GLN A 32 2.75 -15.80 -4.63
CA GLN A 32 1.53 -15.95 -3.84
C GLN A 32 0.24 -15.93 -4.71
N GLY A 33 0.35 -15.73 -6.02
CA GLY A 33 -0.77 -15.81 -6.97
C GLY A 33 -1.40 -14.47 -7.35
N LEU A 34 -0.88 -13.34 -6.87
CA LEU A 34 -1.34 -12.02 -7.31
C LEU A 34 -0.65 -11.62 -8.61
N THR A 35 -1.42 -11.08 -9.55
CA THR A 35 -0.91 -10.67 -10.87
C THR A 35 -0.97 -9.16 -11.03
N ASP A 36 -0.06 -8.61 -11.84
CA ASP A 36 0.03 -7.17 -12.16
C ASP A 36 0.00 -6.26 -10.90
N PRO A 37 0.89 -6.48 -9.90
CA PRO A 37 0.91 -5.64 -8.71
C PRO A 37 1.40 -4.24 -9.06
N LYS A 38 0.60 -3.21 -8.72
CA LYS A 38 0.91 -1.80 -8.97
C LYS A 38 1.11 -1.06 -7.64
N PRO A 39 2.35 -0.69 -7.27
CA PRO A 39 2.60 -0.02 -6.01
C PRO A 39 2.14 1.42 -6.10
N PHE A 40 1.71 1.99 -4.97
CA PHE A 40 1.33 3.40 -4.90
C PHE A 40 1.77 4.08 -3.60
N LEU A 41 2.22 3.32 -2.60
CA LEU A 41 2.76 3.87 -1.36
C LEU A 41 3.83 2.94 -0.80
N GLY A 42 4.97 3.51 -0.42
CA GLY A 42 6.01 2.85 0.37
C GLY A 42 6.08 3.52 1.74
N SER A 43 6.24 2.73 2.79
CA SER A 43 6.44 3.20 4.16
C SER A 43 7.52 2.37 4.82
N THR A 44 8.10 2.90 5.89
CA THR A 44 8.93 2.13 6.82
C THR A 44 8.20 2.02 8.14
N THR A 45 8.14 0.84 8.72
CA THR A 45 7.65 0.66 10.09
C THR A 45 8.61 1.31 11.09
N ALA A 46 8.17 1.41 12.36
CA ALA A 46 9.03 1.90 13.43
C ALA A 46 10.28 1.01 13.67
N SER A 47 10.21 -0.28 13.30
CA SER A 47 11.35 -1.20 13.34
C SER A 47 12.35 -1.00 12.19
N GLY A 48 12.00 -0.18 11.20
CA GLY A 48 12.82 0.10 10.02
C GLY A 48 12.54 -0.81 8.82
N ASP A 49 11.57 -1.71 8.95
CA ASP A 49 11.21 -2.64 7.88
C ASP A 49 10.38 -1.93 6.81
N ALA A 50 10.65 -2.26 5.55
CA ALA A 50 9.93 -1.67 4.44
C ALA A 50 8.56 -2.34 4.26
N THR A 51 7.53 -1.52 4.12
CA THR A 51 6.18 -1.94 3.80
C THR A 51 5.74 -1.26 2.52
N PHE A 52 5.15 -2.03 1.61
CA PHE A 52 4.68 -1.53 0.34
C PHE A 52 3.18 -1.77 0.18
N TYR A 53 2.44 -0.74 -0.18
CA TYR A 53 1.03 -0.84 -0.50
C TYR A 53 0.85 -0.80 -2.02
N PHE A 54 0.03 -1.72 -2.51
CA PHE A 54 -0.15 -1.92 -3.94
C PHE A 54 -1.57 -2.40 -4.26
N THR A 55 -1.98 -2.21 -5.50
CA THR A 55 -3.21 -2.80 -6.03
C THR A 55 -2.89 -4.02 -6.89
N SER A 56 -3.76 -5.02 -6.84
CA SER A 56 -3.81 -6.11 -7.83
C SER A 56 -5.28 -6.34 -8.17
N GLY A 57 -5.64 -6.21 -9.45
CA GLY A 57 -7.03 -6.07 -9.88
C GLY A 57 -7.73 -4.88 -9.19
N ASN A 58 -8.90 -5.13 -8.59
CA ASN A 58 -9.71 -4.11 -7.90
C ASN A 58 -9.50 -4.09 -6.37
N LYS A 59 -8.46 -4.76 -5.87
CA LYS A 59 -8.19 -4.90 -4.43
C LYS A 59 -6.88 -4.23 -4.06
N ILE A 60 -6.77 -3.90 -2.77
CA ILE A 60 -5.61 -3.25 -2.18
C ILE A 60 -4.95 -4.23 -1.22
N TYR A 61 -3.62 -4.22 -1.24
CA TYR A 61 -2.78 -5.12 -0.48
C TYR A 61 -1.63 -4.36 0.17
N MET A 62 -1.09 -4.97 1.21
CA MET A 62 0.16 -4.61 1.84
C MET A 62 1.14 -5.77 1.66
N PHE A 63 2.36 -5.47 1.23
CA PHE A 63 3.49 -6.39 1.27
C PHE A 63 4.44 -5.95 2.38
N ASP A 64 4.69 -6.83 3.34
CA ASP A 64 5.71 -6.63 4.35
C ASP A 64 7.02 -7.26 3.85
N ALA A 65 8.06 -6.44 3.69
CA ALA A 65 9.32 -6.90 3.15
C ALA A 65 10.16 -7.70 4.17
N PHE A 66 9.83 -7.64 5.46
CA PHE A 66 10.55 -8.37 6.50
C PHE A 66 10.26 -9.86 6.45
N ASP A 67 8.98 -10.23 6.45
CA ASP A 67 8.52 -11.62 6.39
C ASP A 67 8.18 -12.08 4.95
N SER A 68 8.19 -11.15 3.98
CA SER A 68 7.78 -11.39 2.59
C SER A 68 6.32 -11.84 2.45
N GLU A 69 5.46 -11.40 3.37
CA GLU A 69 4.05 -11.76 3.39
C GLU A 69 3.17 -10.70 2.73
N VAL A 70 2.08 -11.16 2.12
CA VAL A 70 1.03 -10.29 1.59
C VAL A 70 -0.18 -10.31 2.52
N TYR A 71 -0.76 -9.13 2.72
CA TYR A 71 -1.98 -8.94 3.48
C TYR A 71 -3.01 -8.21 2.62
N SER A 72 -4.23 -8.73 2.59
CA SER A 72 -5.39 -8.06 1.99
C SER A 72 -5.89 -6.96 2.91
N ILE A 73 -6.02 -5.75 2.38
CA ILE A 73 -6.60 -4.63 3.12
C ILE A 73 -8.13 -4.67 2.97
N LYS A 74 -8.82 -4.81 4.10
CA LYS A 74 -10.30 -4.84 4.17
C LYS A 74 -10.87 -3.45 4.36
N LYS A 75 -10.18 -2.62 5.15
CA LYS A 75 -10.48 -1.20 5.31
C LYS A 75 -9.18 -0.41 5.42
N PRO A 76 -9.08 0.75 4.77
CA PRO A 76 -10.07 1.33 3.86
C PRO A 76 -10.11 0.59 2.50
N SER A 77 -11.19 0.79 1.75
CA SER A 77 -11.40 0.13 0.44
C SER A 77 -10.80 0.89 -0.75
N THR A 78 -10.26 2.09 -0.52
CA THR A 78 -9.64 2.92 -1.56
C THR A 78 -8.18 3.24 -1.22
N ALA A 79 -7.34 3.37 -2.25
CA ALA A 79 -5.93 3.69 -2.09
C ALA A 79 -5.73 5.09 -1.50
N GLY A 80 -6.59 6.05 -1.88
CA GLY A 80 -6.53 7.42 -1.35
C GLY A 80 -6.78 7.49 0.15
N ASP A 81 -7.83 6.81 0.64
CA ASP A 81 -8.12 6.75 2.07
C ASP A 81 -6.99 6.06 2.84
N LEU A 82 -6.36 5.05 2.24
CA LEU A 82 -5.22 4.35 2.84
C LEU A 82 -4.02 5.29 2.98
N VAL A 83 -3.70 6.04 1.91
CA VAL A 83 -2.63 7.06 1.94
C VAL A 83 -2.90 8.09 3.02
N ASP A 84 -4.14 8.58 3.14
CA ASP A 84 -4.52 9.55 4.17
C ASP A 84 -4.35 9.00 5.60
N LEU A 85 -4.70 7.74 5.84
CA LEU A 85 -4.49 7.10 7.14
C LEU A 85 -3.00 6.95 7.46
N VAL A 86 -2.19 6.48 6.51
CA VAL A 86 -0.75 6.30 6.71
C VAL A 86 -0.06 7.65 6.93
N ALA A 87 -0.38 8.67 6.13
CA ALA A 87 0.19 10.02 6.25
C ALA A 87 -0.13 10.69 7.60
N ARG A 88 -1.27 10.33 8.22
CA ARG A 88 -1.67 10.82 9.55
C ARG A 88 -1.14 9.96 10.70
N GLY A 89 -0.33 8.93 10.43
CA GLY A 89 0.14 7.98 11.45
C GLY A 89 -0.98 7.15 12.08
N LYS A 90 -2.09 6.96 11.37
CA LYS A 90 -3.29 6.23 11.81
C LYS A 90 -3.30 4.79 11.30
N GLN A 91 -2.14 4.15 11.12
CA GLN A 91 -2.07 2.79 10.57
C GLN A 91 -2.87 1.76 11.41
N ARG A 92 -3.09 2.02 12.69
CA ARG A 92 -3.96 1.19 13.57
C ARG A 92 -5.43 1.12 13.15
N GLU A 93 -5.88 2.04 12.28
CA GLU A 93 -7.25 2.09 11.75
C GLU A 93 -7.40 1.25 10.46
N ILE A 94 -6.30 0.67 9.97
CA ILE A 94 -6.29 -0.20 8.80
C ILE A 94 -6.62 -1.63 9.25
N GLU A 95 -7.58 -2.25 8.59
CA GLU A 95 -7.95 -3.64 8.82
C GLU A 95 -7.31 -4.53 7.74
N PHE A 96 -6.54 -5.52 8.18
CA PHE A 96 -5.83 -6.45 7.32
C PHE A 96 -6.31 -7.89 7.55
N GLU A 97 -6.20 -8.72 6.53
CA GLU A 97 -6.30 -10.17 6.62
C GLU A 97 -5.09 -10.77 5.91
N ARG A 98 -4.50 -11.85 6.45
CA ARG A 98 -3.43 -12.55 5.75
C ARG A 98 -3.96 -13.03 4.40
N PHE A 99 -3.22 -12.76 3.33
CA PHE A 99 -3.58 -13.28 2.03
C PHE A 99 -3.13 -14.74 1.95
N GLU A 100 -4.09 -15.65 1.88
CA GLU A 100 -3.82 -17.04 1.54
C GLU A 100 -3.88 -17.14 0.01
N GLY A 101 -2.74 -17.40 -0.62
CA GLY A 101 -2.60 -17.50 -2.08
C GLY A 101 -3.58 -18.52 -2.70
N GLN A 102 -3.77 -18.40 -4.01
CA GLN A 102 -4.61 -19.33 -4.79
C GLN A 102 -3.80 -20.43 -5.47
#